data_AF-X8JHK4-F1
#
_entry.id   AF-X8JHK4-F1
#
_cell.length_a   1.000
_cell.length_b   1.000
_cell.length_c   1.000
_cell.angle_alpha   90.00
_cell.angle_beta   90.00
_cell.angle_gamma   90.00
#
_symmetry.space_group_name_H-M   'P 1'
#
loop_
_entity.id
_entity.type
_entity.pdbx_description
1 polymer ?
#
loop_
_entity_poly.entity_id
_entity_poly.type
_entity_poly.pdbx_seq_one_letter_code
_entity_poly.pdbx_strand_id
1 'polypeptide(L)'
;MQDWPPIPIQDYGIFIEEFPAVLGSDGAGIIEAVGPEVTNFKPGDHVFFQGVYGRIDEATFQEKSIVEADIISKTPDNITEDQASTIPAAALAALVGLFQKTGISFPANGPTANGQGVLVLGGSSSVHVGIQLARIAGFSPIVTTTSVQHVDLLKSLGATHVFDRNVDAKTIQSALPTPVSLVLDSISVASTQSLAFDVLTIPSPVPGAHLALVLPLIDSIKERNVDNKVTVHQIYGSSHRFRELGVPFWQNVGQWIKDGKFVPNRVQVVKGGLAALPEALDLSRKGVSGVKIVIHPQE
;
A
#
# COMPACT_ATOMS: atom_id res chain seq x y z
N MET A 1 12.77 0.53 -23.26
CA MET A 1 12.69 0.94 -21.85
C MET A 1 11.60 2.00 -21.82
N GLN A 2 10.39 1.62 -21.41
CA GLN A 2 9.30 2.58 -21.28
C GLN A 2 9.26 2.96 -19.80
N ASP A 3 9.85 4.11 -19.50
CA ASP A 3 9.72 4.73 -18.18
C ASP A 3 8.24 5.03 -17.99
N TRP A 4 7.59 4.33 -17.06
CA TRP A 4 6.20 4.62 -16.69
C TRP A 4 6.21 5.86 -15.79
N PRO A 5 5.65 7.01 -16.21
CA PRO A 5 5.34 8.08 -15.27
C PRO A 5 4.27 7.57 -14.28
N PRO A 6 4.27 8.06 -13.03
CA PRO A 6 3.66 7.38 -11.90
C PRO A 6 2.12 7.49 -11.82
N ILE A 7 1.40 7.81 -12.91
CA ILE A 7 -0.06 7.80 -12.94
C ILE A 7 -0.57 7.08 -14.20
N PRO A 8 -0.59 5.74 -14.19
CA PRO A 8 -0.86 4.96 -15.39
C PRO A 8 -2.29 5.13 -15.93
N ILE A 9 -3.23 5.57 -15.11
CA ILE A 9 -4.66 5.59 -15.41
C ILE A 9 -5.02 6.71 -16.38
N GLN A 10 -4.58 7.94 -16.12
CA GLN A 10 -4.84 9.08 -17.01
C GLN A 10 -3.98 9.02 -18.28
N ASP A 11 -2.72 8.62 -18.14
CA ASP A 11 -1.76 8.66 -19.24
C ASP A 11 -1.92 7.46 -20.21
N TYR A 12 -2.44 6.32 -19.74
CA TYR A 12 -2.53 5.08 -20.53
C TYR A 12 -3.94 4.46 -20.55
N GLY A 13 -4.96 5.12 -19.97
CA GLY A 13 -6.34 4.62 -19.96
C GLY A 13 -6.54 3.32 -19.19
N ILE A 14 -5.59 2.95 -18.33
CA ILE A 14 -5.64 1.68 -17.59
C ILE A 14 -6.79 1.76 -16.58
N PHE A 15 -7.68 0.77 -16.59
CA PHE A 15 -8.91 0.69 -15.78
C PHE A 15 -10.06 1.63 -16.19
N ILE A 16 -10.01 2.26 -17.37
CA ILE A 16 -11.16 3.01 -17.93
C ILE A 16 -11.76 2.20 -19.07
N GLU A 17 -12.99 1.73 -18.89
CA GLU A 17 -13.71 0.96 -19.92
C GLU A 17 -14.63 1.86 -20.76
N GLU A 18 -15.24 2.89 -20.16
CA GLU A 18 -16.21 3.78 -20.80
C GLU A 18 -16.00 5.24 -20.39
N PHE A 19 -16.45 6.18 -21.23
CA PHE A 19 -16.41 7.63 -20.97
C PHE A 19 -17.82 8.24 -20.93
N PRO A 20 -18.07 9.30 -20.13
CA PRO A 20 -17.13 9.96 -19.22
C PRO A 20 -16.76 9.08 -18.02
N ALA A 21 -15.57 9.28 -17.46
CA ALA A 21 -15.08 8.53 -16.30
C ALA A 21 -14.63 9.47 -15.19
N VAL A 22 -14.99 9.13 -13.95
CA VAL A 22 -14.45 9.77 -12.74
C VAL A 22 -13.34 8.88 -12.19
N LEU A 23 -12.24 9.52 -11.76
CA LEU A 23 -11.06 8.84 -11.22
C LEU A 23 -10.95 9.03 -9.71
N GLY A 24 -9.86 8.52 -9.13
CA GLY A 24 -9.66 8.50 -7.69
C GLY A 24 -10.15 7.19 -7.07
N SER A 25 -9.50 6.80 -5.98
CA SER A 25 -9.81 5.58 -5.22
C SER A 25 -9.69 5.80 -3.72
N ASP A 26 -8.84 6.72 -3.28
CA ASP A 26 -8.69 7.03 -1.86
C ASP A 26 -9.63 8.17 -1.47
N GLY A 27 -10.41 8.01 -0.40
CA GLY A 27 -11.38 9.00 0.06
C GLY A 27 -11.58 9.00 1.58
N ALA A 28 -11.90 10.18 2.12
CA ALA A 28 -12.38 10.38 3.48
C ALA A 28 -13.43 11.51 3.49
N GLY A 29 -14.39 11.43 4.41
CA GLY A 29 -15.49 12.38 4.47
C GLY A 29 -16.51 12.05 5.54
N ILE A 30 -17.71 12.61 5.39
CA ILE A 30 -18.83 12.46 6.33
C ILE A 30 -19.97 11.74 5.63
N ILE A 31 -20.57 10.77 6.29
CA ILE A 31 -21.74 10.07 5.77
C ILE A 31 -22.92 11.04 5.69
N GLU A 32 -23.47 11.23 4.49
CA GLU A 32 -24.70 12.01 4.27
C GLU A 32 -25.96 11.14 4.41
N ALA A 33 -25.92 9.93 3.86
CA ALA A 33 -27.02 8.97 3.87
C ALA A 33 -26.49 7.54 3.94
N VAL A 34 -27.32 6.62 4.42
CA VAL A 34 -27.02 5.18 4.45
C VAL A 34 -28.15 4.39 3.80
N GLY A 35 -27.81 3.26 3.17
CA GLY A 35 -28.80 2.33 2.63
C GLY A 35 -29.65 1.69 3.73
N PRO A 36 -30.85 1.18 3.40
CA PRO A 36 -31.82 0.67 4.39
C PRO A 36 -31.31 -0.52 5.21
N GLU A 37 -30.35 -1.28 4.69
CA GLU A 37 -29.77 -2.45 5.38
C GLU A 37 -28.50 -2.13 6.19
N VAL A 38 -28.00 -0.89 6.10
CA VAL A 38 -26.77 -0.47 6.79
C VAL A 38 -27.09 -0.14 8.24
N THR A 39 -26.49 -0.89 9.17
CA THR A 39 -26.74 -0.76 10.62
C THR A 39 -25.55 -0.24 11.41
N ASN A 40 -24.32 -0.35 10.88
CA ASN A 40 -23.08 0.00 11.59
C ASN A 40 -22.65 1.47 11.42
N PHE A 41 -23.34 2.20 10.55
CA PHE A 41 -23.06 3.58 10.18
C PHE A 41 -24.32 4.43 10.21
N LYS A 42 -24.16 5.74 10.40
CA LYS A 42 -25.25 6.72 10.37
C LYS A 42 -24.79 8.04 9.74
N PRO A 43 -25.72 8.88 9.25
CA PRO A 43 -25.40 10.24 8.85
C PRO A 43 -24.62 11.00 9.93
N GLY A 44 -23.60 11.74 9.52
CA GLY A 44 -22.68 12.46 10.41
C GLY A 44 -21.48 11.65 10.93
N ASP A 45 -21.41 10.34 10.67
CA ASP A 45 -20.19 9.58 10.98
C ASP A 45 -19.04 10.01 10.03
N HIS A 46 -17.88 10.29 10.60
CA HIS A 46 -16.64 10.55 9.87
C HIS A 46 -15.99 9.23 9.47
N VAL A 47 -15.61 9.10 8.20
CA VAL A 47 -15.19 7.83 7.60
C VAL A 47 -14.07 8.02 6.58
N PHE A 48 -13.36 6.94 6.32
CA PHE A 48 -12.46 6.79 5.18
C PHE A 48 -12.69 5.44 4.51
N PHE A 49 -12.45 5.39 3.20
CA PHE A 49 -12.91 4.30 2.36
C PHE A 49 -12.09 4.18 1.08
N GLN A 50 -12.25 3.06 0.38
CA GLN A 50 -11.71 2.87 -0.95
C GLN A 50 -12.81 2.88 -2.02
N GLY A 51 -12.77 3.87 -2.90
CA GLY A 51 -13.55 3.92 -4.12
C GLY A 51 -12.95 3.13 -5.29
N VAL A 52 -13.63 3.16 -6.43
CA VAL A 52 -13.27 2.40 -7.64
C VAL A 52 -13.04 3.34 -8.83
N TYR A 53 -11.88 3.18 -9.48
CA TYR A 53 -11.58 3.88 -10.72
C TYR A 53 -12.61 3.55 -11.81
N GLY A 54 -13.09 4.56 -12.54
CA GLY A 54 -13.94 4.36 -13.71
C GLY A 54 -15.40 4.03 -13.40
N ARG A 55 -15.76 3.80 -12.14
CA ARG A 55 -17.16 3.72 -11.69
C ARG A 55 -17.59 5.08 -11.18
N ILE A 56 -18.36 5.81 -11.98
CA ILE A 56 -18.70 7.22 -11.72
C ILE A 56 -19.20 7.43 -10.29
N ASP A 57 -20.12 6.60 -9.80
CA ASP A 57 -20.71 6.78 -8.48
C ASP A 57 -19.80 6.37 -7.31
N GLU A 58 -18.74 5.59 -7.57
CA GLU A 58 -17.85 5.00 -6.55
C GLU A 58 -16.44 5.61 -6.55
N ALA A 59 -16.12 6.50 -7.49
CA ALA A 59 -14.81 7.16 -7.57
C ALA A 59 -14.67 8.29 -6.54
N THR A 60 -13.46 8.81 -6.31
CA THR A 60 -13.21 9.77 -5.21
C THR A 60 -12.81 11.19 -5.62
N PHE A 61 -12.54 11.45 -6.90
CA PHE A 61 -12.31 12.82 -7.41
C PHE A 61 -13.64 13.52 -7.73
N GLN A 62 -14.48 13.64 -6.70
CA GLN A 62 -15.79 14.27 -6.71
C GLN A 62 -16.25 14.56 -5.28
N GLU A 63 -17.30 15.37 -5.11
CA GLU A 63 -17.79 15.78 -3.79
C GLU A 63 -18.59 14.70 -3.06
N LYS A 64 -19.20 13.76 -3.79
CA LYS A 64 -20.01 12.67 -3.23
C LYS A 64 -19.61 11.35 -3.88
N SER A 65 -19.53 10.30 -3.07
CA SER A 65 -19.18 8.95 -3.52
C SER A 65 -20.01 7.92 -2.76
N ILE A 66 -20.41 6.86 -3.45
CA ILE A 66 -21.08 5.69 -2.89
C ILE A 66 -20.01 4.65 -2.59
N VAL A 67 -20.13 3.99 -1.44
CA VAL A 67 -19.25 2.89 -1.06
C VAL A 67 -20.01 1.79 -0.33
N GLU A 68 -19.61 0.54 -0.55
CA GLU A 68 -20.15 -0.59 0.17
C GLU A 68 -19.77 -0.54 1.66
N ALA A 69 -20.70 -0.89 2.54
CA ALA A 69 -20.57 -0.70 3.99
C ALA A 69 -19.51 -1.58 4.68
N ASP A 70 -18.84 -2.49 3.96
CA ASP A 70 -17.80 -3.37 4.50
C ASP A 70 -16.38 -3.05 3.99
N ILE A 71 -16.24 -2.04 3.14
CA ILE A 71 -14.94 -1.51 2.67
C ILE A 71 -14.71 -0.04 3.06
N ILE A 72 -15.25 0.31 4.23
CA ILE A 72 -15.26 1.63 4.85
C ILE A 72 -14.96 1.47 6.34
N SER A 73 -14.26 2.44 6.93
CA SER A 73 -14.01 2.47 8.38
C SER A 73 -14.27 3.85 8.95
N LYS A 74 -14.64 3.91 10.23
CA LYS A 74 -14.80 5.18 10.94
C LYS A 74 -13.43 5.82 11.15
N THR A 75 -13.34 7.10 10.87
CA THR A 75 -12.15 7.90 11.16
C THR A 75 -12.04 8.06 12.68
N PRO A 76 -10.97 7.56 13.32
CA PRO A 76 -10.78 7.76 14.75
C PRO A 76 -10.45 9.21 15.10
N ASP A 77 -10.91 9.68 16.25
CA ASP A 77 -10.76 11.08 16.71
C ASP A 77 -9.29 11.55 16.86
N ASN A 78 -8.32 10.63 16.83
CA ASN A 78 -6.89 10.94 16.94
C ASN A 78 -6.19 11.17 15.59
N ILE A 79 -6.92 11.15 14.47
CA ILE A 79 -6.40 11.50 13.14
C ILE A 79 -7.39 12.41 12.38
N THR A 80 -6.89 13.15 11.39
CA THR A 80 -7.72 13.99 10.51
C THR A 80 -8.24 13.19 9.30
N GLU A 81 -9.24 13.72 8.60
CA GLU A 81 -9.74 13.19 7.32
C GLU A 81 -8.61 13.16 6.28
N ASP A 82 -7.79 14.20 6.22
CA ASP A 82 -6.63 14.26 5.33
C ASP A 82 -5.71 13.06 5.56
N GLN A 83 -5.39 12.77 6.83
CA GLN A 83 -4.58 11.62 7.21
C GLN A 83 -5.28 10.30 6.86
N ALA A 84 -6.56 10.19 7.15
CA ALA A 84 -7.37 9.00 6.89
C ALA A 84 -7.44 8.67 5.39
N SER A 85 -7.56 9.70 4.55
CA SER A 85 -7.57 9.57 3.07
C SER A 85 -6.28 8.98 2.52
N THR A 86 -5.17 9.02 3.27
CA THR A 86 -3.89 8.49 2.78
C THR A 86 -3.78 6.97 2.82
N ILE A 87 -4.68 6.30 3.53
CA ILE A 87 -4.60 4.89 3.91
C ILE A 87 -4.99 3.90 2.79
N PRO A 88 -6.14 4.03 2.09
CA PRO A 88 -6.82 2.91 1.47
C PRO A 88 -5.97 2.11 0.46
N ALA A 89 -5.59 2.70 -0.67
CA ALA A 89 -4.90 1.99 -1.74
C ALA A 89 -3.53 1.45 -1.30
N ALA A 90 -2.78 2.21 -0.48
CA ALA A 90 -1.47 1.80 0.01
C ALA A 90 -1.58 0.63 1.00
N ALA A 91 -2.57 0.65 1.89
CA ALA A 91 -2.81 -0.45 2.82
C ALA A 91 -3.24 -1.72 2.09
N LEU A 92 -4.17 -1.60 1.13
CA LEU A 92 -4.60 -2.75 0.33
C LEU A 92 -3.46 -3.33 -0.51
N ALA A 93 -2.59 -2.49 -1.08
CA ALA A 93 -1.40 -2.98 -1.79
C ALA A 93 -0.47 -3.78 -0.85
N ALA A 94 -0.21 -3.25 0.35
CA ALA A 94 0.60 -3.95 1.34
C ALA A 94 -0.03 -5.26 1.83
N LEU A 95 -1.35 -5.27 2.07
CA LEU A 95 -2.08 -6.47 2.50
C LEU A 95 -1.96 -7.59 1.47
N VAL A 96 -2.23 -7.27 0.21
CA VAL A 96 -2.09 -8.22 -0.89
C VAL A 96 -0.65 -8.72 -0.98
N GLY A 97 0.33 -7.81 -0.96
CA GLY A 97 1.74 -8.19 -1.06
C GLY A 97 2.25 -9.06 0.08
N LEU A 98 1.72 -8.91 1.31
CA LEU A 98 2.17 -9.66 2.48
C LEU A 98 1.43 -10.98 2.68
N PHE A 99 0.14 -11.04 2.37
CA PHE A 99 -0.74 -12.14 2.79
C PHE A 99 -1.33 -12.94 1.62
N GLN A 100 -1.45 -12.36 0.43
CA GLN A 100 -2.05 -13.07 -0.69
C GLN A 100 -1.11 -14.19 -1.18
N LYS A 101 -1.59 -15.43 -1.11
CA LYS A 101 -0.89 -16.63 -1.62
C LYS A 101 0.48 -16.90 -0.98
N THR A 102 0.85 -16.20 0.09
CA THR A 102 2.12 -16.39 0.81
C THR A 102 2.06 -17.48 1.87
N GLY A 103 0.86 -18.00 2.18
CA GLY A 103 0.62 -18.92 3.29
C GLY A 103 0.54 -18.24 4.67
N ILE A 104 0.74 -16.92 4.74
CA ILE A 104 0.64 -16.14 5.97
C ILE A 104 -0.76 -15.54 6.05
N SER A 105 -1.50 -15.86 7.13
CA SER A 105 -2.85 -15.34 7.31
C SER A 105 -2.85 -13.85 7.70
N PHE A 106 -3.92 -13.13 7.35
CA PHE A 106 -4.11 -11.76 7.82
C PHE A 106 -4.26 -11.71 9.36
N PRO A 107 -3.60 -10.77 10.06
CA PRO A 107 -3.54 -10.75 11.52
C PRO A 107 -4.78 -10.11 12.19
N ALA A 108 -6.00 -10.51 11.79
CA ALA A 108 -7.24 -9.99 12.38
C ALA A 108 -7.32 -10.21 13.89
N ASN A 109 -6.84 -11.37 14.36
CA ASN A 109 -6.97 -11.83 15.74
C ASN A 109 -5.61 -11.99 16.44
N GLY A 110 -4.57 -11.31 15.95
CA GLY A 110 -3.21 -11.38 16.49
C GLY A 110 -2.16 -11.83 15.46
N PRO A 111 -0.90 -12.01 15.90
CA PRO A 111 0.22 -12.36 15.03
C PRO A 111 0.03 -13.70 14.30
N THR A 112 0.47 -13.76 13.05
CA THR A 112 0.30 -14.91 12.14
C THR A 112 1.60 -15.34 11.45
N ALA A 113 2.61 -14.46 11.42
CA ALA A 113 3.88 -14.69 10.73
C ALA A 113 4.91 -15.47 11.57
N ASN A 114 4.60 -15.80 12.83
CA ASN A 114 5.43 -16.65 13.69
C ASN A 114 6.93 -16.28 13.75
N GLY A 115 7.25 -14.98 13.71
CA GLY A 115 8.64 -14.52 13.74
C GLY A 115 9.43 -14.79 12.45
N GLN A 116 8.76 -15.00 11.31
CA GLN A 116 9.44 -15.04 10.01
C GLN A 116 10.00 -13.66 9.64
N GLY A 117 11.14 -13.63 8.96
CA GLY A 117 11.69 -12.39 8.42
C GLY A 117 10.90 -11.89 7.20
N VAL A 118 10.92 -10.58 6.95
CA VAL A 118 10.38 -9.96 5.73
C VAL A 118 11.25 -8.80 5.28
N LEU A 119 11.36 -8.62 3.96
CA LEU A 119 12.01 -7.46 3.35
C LEU A 119 10.96 -6.57 2.68
N VAL A 120 10.91 -5.29 3.06
CA VAL A 120 10.07 -4.28 2.41
C VAL A 120 10.98 -3.25 1.74
N LEU A 121 11.15 -3.30 0.42
CA LEU A 121 11.97 -2.32 -0.31
C LEU A 121 11.21 -1.00 -0.49
N GLY A 122 11.89 0.13 -0.30
CA GLY A 122 11.30 1.46 -0.45
C GLY A 122 10.35 1.84 0.69
N GLY A 123 10.77 1.58 1.93
CA GLY A 123 9.93 1.69 3.11
C GLY A 123 9.39 3.10 3.41
N SER A 124 9.94 4.16 2.82
CA SER A 124 9.45 5.54 2.97
C SER A 124 8.41 5.97 1.93
N SER A 125 8.00 5.07 1.03
CA SER A 125 6.84 5.27 0.15
C SER A 125 5.53 5.24 0.95
N SER A 126 4.40 5.53 0.31
CA SER A 126 3.07 5.37 0.95
C SER A 126 2.83 3.95 1.47
N VAL A 127 3.55 2.95 0.94
CA VAL A 127 3.51 1.54 1.34
C VAL A 127 4.35 1.28 2.61
N HIS A 128 4.80 2.32 3.33
CA HIS A 128 5.34 2.18 4.69
C HIS A 128 4.36 1.48 5.64
N VAL A 129 3.06 1.53 5.33
CA VAL A 129 2.00 0.73 5.97
C VAL A 129 2.30 -0.78 5.93
N GLY A 130 3.05 -1.28 4.95
CA GLY A 130 3.52 -2.66 4.90
C GLY A 130 4.47 -3.02 6.04
N ILE A 131 5.33 -2.10 6.49
CA ILE A 131 6.18 -2.29 7.68
C ILE A 131 5.29 -2.45 8.93
N GLN A 132 4.25 -1.62 9.03
CA GLN A 132 3.33 -1.64 10.18
C GLN A 132 2.49 -2.92 10.20
N LEU A 133 1.96 -3.33 9.05
CA LEU A 133 1.22 -4.59 8.90
C LEU A 133 2.11 -5.81 9.17
N ALA A 134 3.37 -5.77 8.72
CA ALA A 134 4.35 -6.81 9.06
C ALA A 134 4.60 -6.89 10.57
N ARG A 135 4.73 -5.74 11.24
CA ARG A 135 4.84 -5.70 12.71
C ARG A 135 3.60 -6.28 13.39
N ILE A 136 2.40 -5.89 12.96
CA ILE A 136 1.13 -6.41 13.51
C ILE A 136 1.02 -7.92 13.30
N ALA A 137 1.46 -8.44 12.15
CA ALA A 137 1.48 -9.86 11.86
C ALA A 137 2.59 -10.64 12.61
N GLY A 138 3.50 -9.95 13.30
CA GLY A 138 4.58 -10.59 14.06
C GLY A 138 5.74 -11.10 13.20
N PHE A 139 6.00 -10.46 12.06
CA PHE A 139 7.26 -10.68 11.35
C PHE A 139 8.44 -10.15 12.17
N SER A 140 9.55 -10.88 12.17
CA SER A 140 10.78 -10.46 12.84
C SER A 140 11.98 -11.27 12.32
N PRO A 141 13.00 -10.65 11.70
CA PRO A 141 13.18 -9.22 11.54
C PRO A 141 12.36 -8.63 10.39
N ILE A 142 12.01 -7.35 10.52
CA ILE A 142 11.44 -6.53 9.44
C ILE A 142 12.57 -5.66 8.89
N VAL A 143 13.02 -5.98 7.68
CA VAL A 143 14.12 -5.29 6.99
C VAL A 143 13.55 -4.36 5.94
N THR A 144 14.12 -3.16 5.80
CA THR A 144 13.67 -2.21 4.77
C THR A 144 14.82 -1.37 4.21
N THR A 145 14.57 -0.74 3.06
CA THR A 145 15.49 0.22 2.44
C THR A 145 14.85 1.60 2.31
N THR A 146 15.64 2.64 2.53
CA THR A 146 15.18 4.04 2.35
C THR A 146 16.37 5.00 2.18
N SER A 147 16.10 6.29 2.00
CA SER A 147 17.10 7.35 2.18
C SER A 147 17.26 7.69 3.66
N VAL A 148 18.48 8.08 4.05
CA VAL A 148 18.89 8.30 5.46
C VAL A 148 17.90 9.13 6.29
N GLN A 149 17.31 10.18 5.69
CA GLN A 149 16.38 11.09 6.39
C GLN A 149 15.09 10.44 6.93
N HIS A 150 14.74 9.23 6.47
CA HIS A 150 13.51 8.53 6.90
C HIS A 150 13.78 7.38 7.88
N VAL A 151 15.03 7.13 8.26
CA VAL A 151 15.41 5.97 9.10
C VAL A 151 14.66 5.94 10.42
N ASP A 152 14.62 7.06 11.14
CA ASP A 152 13.98 7.13 12.45
C ASP A 152 12.46 6.92 12.36
N LEU A 153 11.84 7.47 11.32
CA LEU A 153 10.43 7.23 11.01
C LEU A 153 10.19 5.73 10.81
N LEU A 154 10.96 5.06 9.94
CA LEU A 154 10.73 3.63 9.66
C LEU A 154 10.96 2.73 10.87
N LYS A 155 11.94 3.06 11.73
CA LYS A 155 12.13 2.36 13.00
C LYS A 155 10.93 2.53 13.93
N SER A 156 10.39 3.75 14.05
CA SER A 156 9.18 3.99 14.87
C SER A 156 7.95 3.22 14.37
N LEU A 157 7.90 2.92 13.06
CA LEU A 157 6.82 2.15 12.43
C LEU A 157 6.99 0.63 12.57
N GLY A 158 8.15 0.15 13.02
CA GLY A 158 8.41 -1.28 13.28
C GLY A 158 9.56 -1.90 12.49
N ALA A 159 10.27 -1.14 11.65
CA ALA A 159 11.45 -1.68 10.97
C ALA A 159 12.55 -2.01 11.99
N THR A 160 13.02 -3.25 11.97
CA THR A 160 14.11 -3.72 12.82
C THR A 160 15.48 -3.36 12.25
N HIS A 161 15.59 -3.39 10.92
CA HIS A 161 16.82 -3.06 10.18
C HIS A 161 16.45 -2.14 9.02
N VAL A 162 17.21 -1.06 8.87
CA VAL A 162 16.99 -0.06 7.82
C VAL A 162 18.31 0.16 7.10
N PHE A 163 18.32 -0.05 5.80
CA PHE A 163 19.49 0.13 4.95
C PHE A 163 19.31 1.29 3.96
N ASP A 164 20.42 1.82 3.45
CA ASP A 164 20.37 2.74 2.32
C ASP A 164 19.82 2.01 1.08
N ARG A 165 19.15 2.74 0.19
CA ARG A 165 18.60 2.21 -1.07
C ARG A 165 19.62 1.56 -2.00
N ASN A 166 20.92 1.86 -1.85
CA ASN A 166 21.99 1.28 -2.67
C ASN A 166 22.66 0.05 -2.03
N VAL A 167 22.10 -0.48 -0.93
CA VAL A 167 22.61 -1.68 -0.27
C VAL A 167 22.61 -2.89 -1.21
N ASP A 168 23.59 -3.80 -1.03
CA ASP A 168 23.64 -5.06 -1.77
C ASP A 168 22.84 -6.18 -1.08
N ALA A 169 22.53 -7.24 -1.83
CA ALA A 169 21.75 -8.36 -1.35
C ALA A 169 22.43 -9.08 -0.17
N LYS A 170 23.76 -9.23 -0.22
CA LYS A 170 24.54 -9.93 0.81
C LYS A 170 24.44 -9.23 2.17
N THR A 171 24.47 -7.90 2.18
CA THR A 171 24.36 -7.09 3.38
C THR A 171 22.95 -7.20 3.97
N ILE A 172 21.89 -7.14 3.14
CA ILE A 172 20.51 -7.39 3.57
C ILE A 172 20.40 -8.78 4.22
N GLN A 173 20.92 -9.81 3.55
CA GLN A 173 20.87 -11.19 4.04
C GLN A 173 21.62 -11.37 5.37
N SER A 174 22.70 -10.62 5.60
CA SER A 174 23.44 -10.69 6.87
C SER A 174 22.66 -10.21 8.10
N ALA A 175 21.60 -9.40 7.90
CA ALA A 175 20.70 -8.97 8.96
C ALA A 175 19.56 -9.96 9.24
N LEU A 176 19.45 -11.03 8.46
CA LEU A 176 18.39 -12.03 8.56
C LEU A 176 18.95 -13.31 9.21
N PRO A 177 18.37 -13.81 10.32
CA PRO A 177 18.87 -15.03 10.97
C PRO A 177 18.64 -16.29 10.12
N THR A 178 17.65 -16.24 9.24
CA THR A 178 17.33 -17.26 8.24
C THR A 178 17.01 -16.60 6.91
N PRO A 179 17.21 -17.26 5.76
CA PRO A 179 16.85 -16.70 4.47
C PRO A 179 15.40 -16.22 4.45
N VAL A 180 15.18 -15.01 3.92
CA VAL A 180 13.83 -14.44 3.79
C VAL A 180 13.13 -15.08 2.60
N SER A 181 11.86 -15.48 2.79
CA SER A 181 11.03 -16.04 1.72
C SER A 181 9.99 -15.04 1.19
N LEU A 182 9.90 -13.83 1.74
CA LEU A 182 8.93 -12.82 1.34
C LEU A 182 9.57 -11.44 1.17
N VAL A 183 9.49 -10.91 -0.05
CA VAL A 183 9.89 -9.54 -0.37
C VAL A 183 8.68 -8.76 -0.91
N LEU A 184 8.38 -7.64 -0.28
CA LEU A 184 7.47 -6.62 -0.78
C LEU A 184 8.28 -5.48 -1.40
N ASP A 185 8.32 -5.38 -2.72
CA ASP A 185 8.97 -4.29 -3.43
C ASP A 185 7.97 -3.17 -3.71
N SER A 186 8.03 -2.11 -2.89
CA SER A 186 7.13 -0.96 -2.98
C SER A 186 7.57 0.09 -4.01
N ILE A 187 8.64 -0.18 -4.77
CA ILE A 187 9.16 0.71 -5.82
C ILE A 187 9.07 0.00 -7.17
N SER A 188 9.49 -1.27 -7.23
CA SER A 188 9.38 -2.16 -8.39
C SER A 188 10.00 -1.62 -9.68
N VAL A 189 11.07 -0.82 -9.55
CA VAL A 189 11.92 -0.42 -10.69
C VAL A 189 13.00 -1.48 -10.93
N ALA A 190 13.73 -1.36 -12.03
CA ALA A 190 14.70 -2.38 -12.44
C ALA A 190 15.72 -2.75 -11.35
N SER A 191 16.25 -1.75 -10.63
CA SER A 191 17.23 -1.97 -9.56
C SER A 191 16.63 -2.68 -8.34
N THR A 192 15.41 -2.33 -7.91
CA THR A 192 14.78 -2.94 -6.73
C THR A 192 14.29 -4.35 -7.03
N GLN A 193 13.77 -4.61 -8.23
CA GLN A 193 13.40 -5.96 -8.64
C GLN A 193 14.64 -6.88 -8.71
N SER A 194 15.77 -6.38 -9.24
CA SER A 194 17.03 -7.16 -9.27
C SER A 194 17.53 -7.46 -7.85
N LEU A 195 17.57 -6.45 -6.97
CA LEU A 195 17.98 -6.63 -5.58
C LEU A 195 17.09 -7.64 -4.85
N ALA A 196 15.77 -7.52 -4.98
CA ALA A 196 14.81 -8.44 -4.39
C ALA A 196 15.02 -9.87 -4.87
N PHE A 197 15.21 -10.05 -6.18
CA PHE A 197 15.44 -11.36 -6.77
C PHE A 197 16.77 -11.96 -6.30
N ASP A 198 17.84 -11.15 -6.20
CA ASP A 198 19.13 -11.59 -5.68
C ASP A 198 19.03 -12.05 -4.22
N VAL A 199 18.32 -11.30 -3.37
CA VAL A 199 18.07 -11.66 -1.97
C VAL A 199 17.36 -13.02 -1.84
N LEU A 200 16.44 -13.33 -2.77
CA LEU A 200 15.65 -14.56 -2.77
C LEU A 200 16.36 -15.76 -3.44
N THR A 201 17.40 -15.53 -4.23
CA THR A 201 17.99 -16.59 -5.09
C THR A 201 19.47 -16.86 -4.90
N ILE A 202 20.20 -15.98 -4.21
CA ILE A 202 21.64 -16.11 -3.98
C ILE A 202 21.88 -16.45 -2.50
N PRO A 203 22.75 -17.42 -2.15
CA PRO A 203 23.52 -18.28 -3.04
C PRO A 203 22.70 -19.41 -3.68
N SER A 204 21.49 -19.65 -3.21
CA SER A 204 20.54 -20.61 -3.76
C SER A 204 19.10 -20.14 -3.55
N PRO A 205 18.15 -20.50 -4.43
CA PRO A 205 16.73 -20.18 -4.27
C PRO A 205 16.16 -20.58 -2.91
N VAL A 206 15.50 -19.63 -2.24
CA VAL A 206 14.76 -19.89 -1.01
C VAL A 206 13.47 -20.64 -1.36
N PRO A 207 13.21 -21.84 -0.79
CA PRO A 207 11.98 -22.57 -1.05
C PRO A 207 10.74 -21.77 -0.69
N GLY A 208 9.75 -21.74 -1.58
CA GLY A 208 8.52 -20.98 -1.37
C GLY A 208 8.72 -19.46 -1.37
N ALA A 209 9.75 -18.95 -2.04
CA ALA A 209 9.98 -17.52 -2.15
C ALA A 209 8.84 -16.79 -2.88
N HIS A 210 8.41 -15.66 -2.33
CA HIS A 210 7.44 -14.74 -2.90
C HIS A 210 8.07 -13.35 -3.10
N LEU A 211 7.89 -12.82 -4.31
CA LEU A 211 8.25 -11.45 -4.66
C LEU A 211 6.99 -10.71 -5.09
N ALA A 212 6.54 -9.77 -4.26
CA ALA A 212 5.37 -8.96 -4.52
C ALA A 212 5.80 -7.57 -5.04
N LEU A 213 5.27 -7.17 -6.20
CA LEU A 213 5.69 -5.98 -6.96
C LEU A 213 4.52 -5.02 -7.16
N VAL A 214 4.72 -3.72 -6.93
CA VAL A 214 3.72 -2.68 -7.23
C VAL A 214 3.74 -2.21 -8.69
N LEU A 215 4.75 -2.57 -9.47
CA LEU A 215 4.84 -2.34 -10.93
C LEU A 215 5.02 -3.68 -11.69
N PRO A 216 4.80 -3.71 -13.01
CA PRO A 216 5.01 -4.92 -13.81
C PRO A 216 6.42 -5.51 -13.67
N LEU A 217 6.48 -6.84 -13.73
CA LEU A 217 7.73 -7.60 -13.76
C LEU A 217 8.53 -7.27 -15.04
N ILE A 218 9.80 -6.90 -14.89
CA ILE A 218 10.69 -6.59 -16.02
C ILE A 218 11.23 -7.86 -16.68
N ASP A 219 11.56 -7.77 -17.96
CA ASP A 219 11.96 -8.94 -18.77
C ASP A 219 13.25 -9.60 -18.27
N SER A 220 14.23 -8.82 -17.79
CA SER A 220 15.46 -9.39 -17.24
C SER A 220 15.23 -10.28 -16.01
N ILE A 221 14.19 -10.03 -15.21
CA ILE A 221 13.84 -10.91 -14.10
C ILE A 221 13.00 -12.10 -14.57
N LYS A 222 12.14 -11.93 -15.60
CA LYS A 222 11.44 -13.06 -16.23
C LYS A 222 12.43 -14.08 -16.77
N GLU A 223 13.46 -13.63 -17.48
CA GLU A 223 14.53 -14.47 -18.04
C GLU A 223 15.32 -15.20 -16.94
N ARG A 224 15.55 -14.55 -15.80
CA ARG A 224 16.23 -15.17 -14.63
C ARG A 224 15.33 -16.15 -13.86
N ASN A 225 14.01 -16.05 -14.00
CA ASN A 225 13.02 -16.84 -13.26
C ASN A 225 12.26 -17.86 -14.13
N VAL A 226 12.83 -18.32 -15.25
CA VAL A 226 12.16 -19.25 -16.19
C VAL A 226 11.67 -20.55 -15.52
N ASP A 227 12.40 -21.03 -14.50
CA ASP A 227 12.03 -22.23 -13.75
C ASP A 227 11.00 -21.97 -12.64
N ASN A 228 10.46 -20.75 -12.53
CA ASN A 228 9.54 -20.31 -11.46
C ASN A 228 10.07 -20.60 -10.04
N LYS A 229 11.38 -20.39 -9.83
CA LYS A 229 12.04 -20.55 -8.52
C LYS A 229 11.50 -19.59 -7.46
N VAL A 230 11.06 -18.41 -7.91
CA VAL A 230 10.39 -17.40 -7.08
C VAL A 230 8.97 -17.20 -7.62
N THR A 231 7.98 -17.24 -6.74
CA THR A 231 6.62 -16.87 -7.09
C THR A 231 6.51 -15.35 -7.15
N VAL A 232 6.36 -14.79 -8.34
CA VAL A 232 6.26 -13.33 -8.53
C VAL A 232 4.79 -12.93 -8.69
N HIS A 233 4.37 -11.90 -7.96
CA HIS A 233 3.01 -11.37 -8.00
C HIS A 233 3.03 -9.87 -8.21
N GLN A 234 2.37 -9.39 -9.28
CA GLN A 234 2.05 -7.98 -9.40
C GLN A 234 0.83 -7.66 -8.52
N ILE A 235 1.01 -6.72 -7.61
CA ILE A 235 0.04 -6.30 -6.61
C ILE A 235 -0.97 -5.35 -7.26
N TYR A 236 -2.23 -5.50 -6.88
CA TYR A 236 -3.28 -4.53 -7.15
C TYR A 236 -3.99 -4.18 -5.84
N GLY A 237 -3.84 -2.96 -5.34
CA GLY A 237 -4.46 -2.57 -4.07
C GLY A 237 -5.96 -2.30 -4.24
N SER A 238 -6.81 -3.32 -4.15
CA SER A 238 -8.26 -3.18 -4.34
C SER A 238 -9.06 -4.04 -3.35
N SER A 239 -9.86 -3.37 -2.53
CA SER A 239 -10.80 -4.00 -1.60
C SER A 239 -11.86 -4.81 -2.33
N HIS A 240 -12.34 -4.32 -3.49
CA HIS A 240 -13.35 -5.00 -4.31
C HIS A 240 -12.84 -6.32 -4.87
N ARG A 241 -11.54 -6.39 -5.22
CA ARG A 241 -10.92 -7.58 -5.79
C ARG A 241 -10.47 -8.59 -4.72
N PHE A 242 -10.02 -8.10 -3.58
CA PHE A 242 -9.42 -8.91 -2.51
C PHE A 242 -10.19 -8.77 -1.21
N ARG A 243 -11.50 -9.04 -1.25
CA ARG A 243 -12.42 -8.85 -0.11
C ARG A 243 -12.01 -9.66 1.10
N GLU A 244 -11.45 -10.85 0.89
CA GLU A 244 -10.97 -11.75 1.93
C GLU A 244 -9.85 -11.16 2.79
N LEU A 245 -9.08 -10.21 2.25
CA LEU A 245 -8.08 -9.43 2.99
C LEU A 245 -8.60 -8.04 3.35
N GLY A 246 -9.33 -7.40 2.44
CA GLY A 246 -9.82 -6.03 2.57
C GLY A 246 -10.85 -5.87 3.68
N VAL A 247 -11.91 -6.67 3.69
CA VAL A 247 -13.00 -6.53 4.67
C VAL A 247 -12.50 -6.69 6.12
N PRO A 248 -11.70 -7.74 6.45
CA PRO A 248 -11.09 -7.82 7.77
C PRO A 248 -10.19 -6.62 8.12
N PHE A 249 -9.47 -6.07 7.15
CA PHE A 249 -8.69 -4.85 7.37
C PHE A 249 -9.58 -3.65 7.74
N TRP A 250 -10.65 -3.39 6.97
CA TRP A 250 -11.56 -2.27 7.22
C TRP A 250 -12.24 -2.35 8.59
N GLN A 251 -12.54 -3.57 9.04
CA GLN A 251 -13.08 -3.85 10.37
C GLN A 251 -12.10 -3.58 11.52
N ASN A 252 -10.78 -3.65 11.27
CA ASN A 252 -9.75 -3.55 12.31
C ASN A 252 -8.96 -2.24 12.30
N VAL A 253 -8.79 -1.61 11.14
CA VAL A 253 -7.87 -0.48 10.95
C VAL A 253 -8.20 0.72 11.85
N GLY A 254 -9.49 1.04 12.05
CA GLY A 254 -9.90 2.12 12.95
C GLY A 254 -9.43 1.88 14.39
N GLN A 255 -9.54 0.64 14.89
CA GLN A 255 -9.04 0.31 16.23
C GLN A 255 -7.51 0.30 16.28
N TRP A 256 -6.83 -0.18 15.24
CA TRP A 256 -5.37 -0.13 15.17
C TRP A 256 -4.81 1.28 15.17
N ILE A 257 -5.50 2.23 14.53
CA ILE A 257 -5.16 3.65 14.56
C ILE A 257 -5.37 4.22 15.97
N LYS A 258 -6.51 3.91 16.59
CA LYS A 258 -6.82 4.36 17.96
C LYS A 258 -5.81 3.84 18.99
N ASP A 259 -5.34 2.61 18.82
CA ASP A 259 -4.31 1.97 19.65
C ASP A 259 -2.87 2.44 19.34
N GLY A 260 -2.67 3.26 18.30
CA GLY A 260 -1.33 3.66 17.84
C GLY A 260 -0.53 2.54 17.15
N LYS A 261 -1.17 1.41 16.81
CA LYS A 261 -0.56 0.29 16.07
C LYS A 261 -0.46 0.55 14.57
N PHE A 262 -1.27 1.46 14.04
CA PHE A 262 -1.27 1.86 12.64
C PHE A 262 -1.28 3.39 12.53
N VAL A 263 -0.35 3.94 11.76
CA VAL A 263 -0.15 5.38 11.61
C VAL A 263 -0.30 5.72 10.11
N PRO A 264 -1.18 6.68 9.75
CA PRO A 264 -1.35 7.12 8.37
C PRO A 264 -0.10 7.84 7.83
N ASN A 265 -0.08 8.10 6.52
CA ASN A 265 0.98 8.92 5.94
C ASN A 265 0.90 10.36 6.45
N ARG A 266 2.06 11.04 6.47
CA ARG A 266 2.06 12.50 6.51
C ARG A 266 1.41 13.05 5.24
N VAL A 267 0.77 14.20 5.36
CA VAL A 267 0.00 14.80 4.27
C VAL A 267 0.72 16.02 3.70
N GLN A 268 0.60 16.21 2.39
CA GLN A 268 0.79 17.49 1.73
C GLN A 268 -0.51 17.88 1.01
N VAL A 269 -1.20 18.90 1.52
CA VAL A 269 -2.46 19.39 0.92
C VAL A 269 -2.15 20.32 -0.25
N VAL A 270 -2.84 20.12 -1.38
CA VAL A 270 -2.90 21.06 -2.50
C VAL A 270 -4.30 21.67 -2.51
N LYS A 271 -4.36 23.00 -2.36
CA LYS A 271 -5.63 23.75 -2.22
C LYS A 271 -6.25 24.06 -3.58
N GLY A 272 -7.57 24.28 -3.58
CA GLY A 272 -8.29 24.72 -4.78
C GLY A 272 -9.19 23.65 -5.39
N GLY A 273 -9.69 22.73 -4.56
CA GLY A 273 -10.77 21.85 -4.98
C GLY A 273 -10.38 20.81 -6.03
N LEU A 274 -11.38 20.37 -6.77
CA LEU A 274 -11.22 19.55 -7.97
C LEU A 274 -10.39 20.25 -9.06
N ALA A 275 -10.40 21.59 -9.10
CA ALA A 275 -9.61 22.35 -10.06
C ALA A 275 -8.10 22.22 -9.85
N ALA A 276 -7.66 21.85 -8.64
CA ALA A 276 -6.26 21.62 -8.29
C ALA A 276 -5.74 20.21 -8.67
N LEU A 277 -6.60 19.31 -9.17
CA LEU A 277 -6.20 17.95 -9.55
C LEU A 277 -5.00 17.90 -10.49
N PRO A 278 -4.93 18.67 -11.60
CA PRO A 278 -3.76 18.64 -12.48
C PRO A 278 -2.46 18.98 -11.76
N GLU A 279 -2.47 20.01 -10.90
CA GLU A 279 -1.29 20.40 -10.11
C GLU A 279 -0.88 19.32 -9.11
N ALA A 280 -1.86 18.76 -8.38
CA ALA A 280 -1.63 17.69 -7.42
C ALA A 280 -1.02 16.44 -8.08
N LEU A 281 -1.53 16.08 -9.26
CA LEU A 281 -1.04 14.94 -10.02
C LEU A 281 0.37 15.20 -10.58
N ASP A 282 0.64 16.40 -11.09
CA ASP A 282 1.98 16.79 -11.54
C ASP A 282 3.02 16.80 -10.42
N LEU A 283 2.62 17.25 -9.23
CA LEU A 283 3.48 17.18 -8.05
C LEU A 283 3.78 15.72 -7.67
N SER A 284 2.77 14.85 -7.72
CA SER A 284 2.98 13.40 -7.52
C SER A 284 3.93 12.83 -8.57
N ARG A 285 3.81 13.26 -9.83
CA ARG A 285 4.68 12.81 -10.94
C ARG A 285 6.14 13.18 -10.74
N LYS A 286 6.41 14.39 -10.25
CA LYS A 286 7.77 14.85 -9.92
C LYS A 286 8.38 14.09 -8.74
N GLY A 287 7.55 13.43 -7.95
CA GLY A 287 7.94 12.66 -6.79
C GLY A 287 7.87 13.48 -5.50
N VAL A 288 7.36 12.83 -4.44
CA VAL A 288 7.28 13.36 -3.09
C VAL A 288 8.03 12.46 -2.12
N SER A 289 8.43 13.00 -0.95
CA SER A 289 9.28 12.27 -0.02
C SER A 289 8.61 12.12 1.35
N GLY A 290 8.09 10.92 1.62
CA GLY A 290 7.49 10.57 2.91
C GLY A 290 6.24 11.39 3.26
N VAL A 291 5.50 11.83 2.24
CA VAL A 291 4.18 12.47 2.33
C VAL A 291 3.28 11.93 1.22
N LYS A 292 1.98 12.00 1.41
CA LYS A 292 0.98 11.74 0.38
C LYS A 292 0.21 13.02 0.05
N ILE A 293 0.00 13.27 -1.23
CA ILE A 293 -0.69 14.46 -1.71
C ILE A 293 -2.20 14.28 -1.50
N VAL A 294 -2.84 15.30 -0.96
CA VAL A 294 -4.28 15.33 -0.68
C VAL A 294 -4.88 16.59 -1.30
N ILE A 295 -6.09 16.46 -1.84
CA ILE A 295 -6.93 17.57 -2.26
C ILE A 295 -8.27 17.47 -1.54
N HIS A 296 -9.01 18.57 -1.46
CA HIS A 296 -10.34 18.61 -0.86
C HIS A 296 -11.37 18.91 -1.95
N PRO A 297 -12.07 17.91 -2.50
CA PRO A 297 -13.03 18.11 -3.60
C PRO A 297 -14.08 19.21 -3.37
N GLN A 298 -14.43 19.47 -2.11
CA GLN A 298 -15.44 20.43 -1.66
C GLN A 298 -14.96 21.89 -1.53
N GLU A 299 -13.66 22.16 -1.73
CA GLU A 299 -13.10 23.53 -1.80
C GLU A 299 -13.36 24.19 -3.16
#